data_AF-A0A150LTL5-F1
#
_entry.id   AF-A0A150LTL5-F1
#
_cell.length_a   1.000
_cell.length_b   1.000
_cell.length_c   1.000
_cell.angle_alpha   90.00
_cell.angle_beta   90.00
_cell.angle_gamma   90.00
#
_symmetry.space_group_name_H-M   'P 1'
#
loop_
_entity.id
_entity.type
_entity.pdbx_description
1 polymer ?
#
loop_
_entity_poly.entity_id
_entity_poly.type
_entity_poly.pdbx_seq_one_letter_code
_entity_poly.pdbx_strand_id
1 'polypeptide(L)'
;MGDKNQQGISYMQQGNYEEAIQCFHDAIEENPKDPVGYINFGTVLAAAGEEEKALQFFQKALELDDNAAAAYYGIGSVYYKRGQFTQAKNMFEQAMRKGLQDADAFFMLGMSLINLEMPRLALPYLQRAVELKENDVEAVFQLGLCLAHLELVDEAMDYFQKTIQLDPRHADAYYNLGVIYAYKEDIKTAHDMFSTALEIQPDHLLAGYGKKMMEKKLQQ
;
A
#
# COMPACT_ATOMS: atom_id res chain seq x y z
N MET A 1 -21.65 -5.60 -24.45
CA MET A 1 -20.97 -6.28 -23.33
C MET A 1 -19.82 -5.45 -22.74
N GLY A 2 -18.92 -4.82 -23.52
CA GLY A 2 -17.82 -4.01 -22.95
C GLY A 2 -18.16 -2.57 -22.51
N ASP A 3 -19.22 -1.97 -23.06
CA ASP A 3 -19.46 -0.52 -22.96
C ASP A 3 -19.86 -0.06 -21.54
N LYS A 4 -20.80 -0.76 -20.89
CA LYS A 4 -21.28 -0.41 -19.54
C LYS A 4 -20.20 -0.57 -18.46
N ASN A 5 -19.42 -1.64 -18.52
CA ASN A 5 -18.28 -1.83 -17.61
C ASN A 5 -17.23 -0.72 -17.78
N GLN A 6 -16.91 -0.35 -19.01
CA GLN A 6 -15.95 0.74 -19.28
C GLN A 6 -16.48 2.10 -18.82
N GLN A 7 -17.76 2.39 -19.06
CA GLN A 7 -18.42 3.60 -18.56
C GLN A 7 -18.41 3.66 -17.04
N GLY A 8 -18.78 2.56 -16.37
CA GLY A 8 -18.75 2.47 -14.91
C GLY A 8 -17.35 2.71 -14.33
N ILE A 9 -16.31 2.14 -14.94
CA ILE A 9 -14.91 2.38 -14.54
C ILE A 9 -14.56 3.87 -14.70
N SER A 10 -14.96 4.49 -15.81
CA SER A 10 -14.72 5.92 -16.04
C SER A 10 -15.41 6.79 -14.98
N TYR A 11 -16.66 6.51 -14.63
CA TYR A 11 -17.37 7.23 -13.58
C TYR A 11 -16.71 7.04 -12.21
N MET A 12 -16.28 5.83 -11.89
CA MET A 12 -15.57 5.52 -10.65
C MET A 12 -14.25 6.31 -10.55
N GLN A 13 -13.47 6.40 -11.63
CA GLN A 13 -12.25 7.20 -11.68
C GLN A 13 -12.50 8.71 -11.48
N GLN A 14 -13.70 9.19 -11.81
CA GLN A 14 -14.12 10.58 -11.61
C GLN A 14 -14.75 10.83 -10.23
N GLY A 15 -14.91 9.79 -9.40
CA GLY A 15 -15.60 9.87 -8.10
C GLY A 15 -17.13 9.89 -8.19
N ASN A 16 -17.69 9.68 -9.37
CA ASN A 16 -19.13 9.65 -9.64
C ASN A 16 -19.67 8.25 -9.32
N TYR A 17 -19.76 7.93 -8.03
CA TYR A 17 -20.06 6.57 -7.57
C TYR A 17 -21.48 6.11 -7.88
N GLU A 18 -22.47 7.01 -7.88
CA GLU A 18 -23.87 6.65 -8.18
C GLU A 18 -24.02 6.21 -9.64
N GLU A 19 -23.44 6.94 -10.58
CA GLU A 19 -23.45 6.60 -12.00
C GLU A 19 -22.65 5.34 -12.29
N ALA A 20 -21.51 5.14 -11.60
CA ALA A 20 -20.73 3.92 -11.70
C ALA A 20 -21.53 2.70 -11.21
N ILE A 21 -22.21 2.83 -10.06
CA ILE A 21 -23.10 1.79 -9.51
C ILE A 21 -24.19 1.42 -10.52
N GLN A 22 -24.86 2.41 -11.12
CA GLN A 22 -25.89 2.13 -12.14
C GLN A 22 -25.30 1.40 -13.35
N CYS A 23 -24.13 1.83 -13.85
CA CYS A 23 -23.48 1.19 -14.98
C CYS A 23 -23.12 -0.28 -14.70
N PHE A 24 -22.61 -0.58 -13.51
CA PHE A 24 -22.28 -1.96 -13.14
C PHE A 24 -23.51 -2.80 -12.84
N HIS A 25 -24.58 -2.21 -12.30
CA HIS A 25 -25.88 -2.86 -12.18
C HIS A 25 -26.42 -3.29 -13.56
N ASP A 26 -26.48 -2.37 -14.52
CA ASP A 26 -26.89 -2.65 -15.90
C ASP A 26 -26.02 -3.76 -16.53
N ALA A 27 -24.70 -3.73 -16.29
CA ALA A 27 -23.78 -4.75 -16.81
C ALA A 27 -24.07 -6.15 -16.25
N ILE A 28 -24.47 -6.25 -14.98
CA ILE A 28 -24.89 -7.51 -14.37
C ILE A 28 -26.24 -7.98 -14.94
N GLU A 29 -27.19 -7.08 -15.18
CA GLU A 29 -28.47 -7.44 -15.80
C GLU A 29 -28.29 -7.96 -17.23
N GLU A 30 -27.40 -7.34 -18.02
CA GLU A 30 -27.07 -7.78 -19.38
C GLU A 30 -26.37 -9.15 -19.40
N ASN A 31 -25.50 -9.44 -18.42
CA ASN A 31 -24.75 -10.68 -18.35
C ASN A 31 -24.59 -11.21 -16.91
N PRO A 32 -25.65 -11.81 -16.33
CA PRO A 32 -25.67 -12.20 -14.92
C PRO A 32 -24.77 -13.39 -14.57
N LYS A 33 -24.11 -14.00 -15.56
CA LYS A 33 -23.15 -15.09 -15.36
C LYS A 33 -21.70 -14.64 -15.50
N ASP A 34 -21.46 -13.37 -15.84
CA ASP A 34 -20.11 -12.81 -15.96
C ASP A 34 -19.64 -12.28 -14.61
N PRO A 35 -18.58 -12.85 -14.00
CA PRO A 35 -18.06 -12.39 -12.73
C PRO A 35 -17.55 -10.94 -12.77
N VAL A 36 -17.16 -10.41 -13.94
CA VAL A 36 -16.57 -9.07 -14.07
C VAL A 36 -17.52 -7.97 -13.60
N GLY A 37 -18.82 -8.07 -13.93
CA GLY A 37 -19.81 -7.09 -13.47
C GLY A 37 -19.93 -7.06 -11.95
N TYR A 38 -19.93 -8.22 -11.30
CA TYR A 38 -19.98 -8.34 -9.85
C TYR A 38 -18.70 -7.82 -9.17
N ILE A 39 -17.53 -8.06 -9.75
CA ILE A 39 -16.25 -7.53 -9.25
C ILE A 39 -16.23 -6.00 -9.30
N ASN A 40 -16.63 -5.42 -10.44
CA ASN A 40 -16.63 -3.98 -10.61
C ASN A 40 -17.64 -3.31 -9.67
N PHE A 41 -18.82 -3.91 -9.51
CA PHE A 41 -19.82 -3.41 -8.56
C PHE A 41 -19.33 -3.52 -7.11
N GLY A 42 -18.75 -4.66 -6.73
CA GLY A 42 -18.12 -4.81 -5.40
C GLY A 42 -17.05 -3.75 -5.15
N THR A 43 -16.24 -3.43 -6.16
CA THR A 43 -15.16 -2.43 -6.06
C THR A 43 -15.71 -1.02 -5.79
N VAL A 44 -16.72 -0.57 -6.53
CA VAL A 44 -17.31 0.76 -6.30
C VAL A 44 -18.05 0.82 -4.96
N LEU A 45 -18.71 -0.26 -4.53
CA LEU A 45 -19.36 -0.33 -3.22
C LEU A 45 -18.34 -0.19 -2.09
N ALA A 46 -17.19 -0.88 -2.19
CA ALA A 46 -16.11 -0.76 -1.22
C ALA A 46 -15.55 0.68 -1.17
N ALA A 47 -15.39 1.32 -2.33
CA ALA A 47 -14.96 2.72 -2.42
C ALA A 47 -15.99 3.69 -1.80
N ALA A 48 -17.29 3.41 -1.95
CA ALA A 48 -18.37 4.16 -1.34
C ALA A 48 -18.58 3.87 0.16
N GLY A 49 -17.80 2.95 0.76
CA GLY A 49 -17.91 2.57 2.18
C GLY A 49 -18.98 1.52 2.48
N GLU A 50 -19.63 0.97 1.46
CA GLU A 50 -20.66 -0.08 1.55
C GLU A 50 -20.00 -1.48 1.57
N GLU A 51 -19.12 -1.70 2.54
CA GLU A 51 -18.19 -2.83 2.58
C GLU A 51 -18.88 -4.20 2.70
N GLU A 52 -19.93 -4.32 3.52
CA GLU A 52 -20.71 -5.57 3.64
C GLU A 52 -21.33 -5.97 2.31
N LYS A 53 -21.87 -5.00 1.56
CA LYS A 53 -22.44 -5.25 0.23
C LYS A 53 -21.33 -5.61 -0.74
N ALA A 54 -20.21 -4.89 -0.72
CA ALA A 54 -19.06 -5.21 -1.57
C ALA A 54 -18.61 -6.68 -1.41
N LEU A 55 -18.51 -7.17 -0.18
CA LEU A 55 -18.18 -8.57 0.11
C LEU A 55 -19.19 -9.55 -0.49
N GLN A 56 -20.49 -9.25 -0.45
CA GLN A 56 -21.51 -10.09 -1.07
C GLN A 56 -21.35 -10.17 -2.59
N PHE A 57 -21.06 -9.04 -3.25
CA PHE A 57 -20.83 -9.01 -4.69
C PHE A 57 -19.53 -9.72 -5.10
N PHE A 58 -18.43 -9.54 -4.35
CA PHE A 58 -17.21 -10.31 -4.60
C PHE A 58 -17.41 -11.81 -4.38
N GLN A 59 -18.14 -12.21 -3.32
CA GLN A 59 -18.47 -13.61 -3.09
C GLN A 59 -19.31 -14.18 -4.23
N LYS A 60 -20.24 -13.38 -4.78
CA LYS A 60 -21.02 -13.78 -5.94
C LYS A 60 -20.16 -13.98 -7.19
N ALA A 61 -19.17 -13.12 -7.41
CA ALA A 61 -18.19 -13.31 -8.48
C ALA A 61 -17.43 -14.64 -8.32
N LEU A 62 -17.00 -14.97 -7.10
CA LEU A 62 -16.31 -16.24 -6.80
C LEU A 62 -17.21 -17.48 -6.93
N GLU A 63 -18.52 -17.36 -6.73
CA GLU A 63 -19.48 -18.43 -7.02
C GLU A 63 -19.62 -18.71 -8.54
N LEU A 64 -19.47 -17.66 -9.36
CA LEU A 64 -19.55 -17.76 -10.82
C LEU A 64 -18.24 -18.25 -11.44
N ASP A 65 -17.11 -17.74 -10.92
CA ASP A 65 -15.76 -18.14 -11.31
C ASP A 65 -14.81 -18.09 -10.11
N ASP A 66 -14.39 -19.26 -9.63
CA ASP A 66 -13.45 -19.39 -8.53
C ASP A 66 -12.01 -18.99 -8.91
N ASN A 67 -11.75 -18.62 -10.17
CA ASN A 67 -10.48 -18.10 -10.65
C ASN A 67 -10.47 -16.58 -10.82
N ALA A 68 -11.54 -15.90 -10.43
CA ALA A 68 -11.63 -14.44 -10.45
C ALA A 68 -10.67 -13.81 -9.42
N ALA A 69 -9.39 -13.67 -9.79
CA ALA A 69 -8.33 -13.16 -8.93
C ALA A 69 -8.64 -11.76 -8.37
N ALA A 70 -9.27 -10.89 -9.16
CA ALA A 70 -9.67 -9.55 -8.74
C ALA A 70 -10.75 -9.56 -7.62
N ALA A 71 -11.63 -10.57 -7.57
CA ALA A 71 -12.58 -10.71 -6.46
C ALA A 71 -11.85 -11.03 -5.14
N TYR A 72 -10.88 -11.95 -5.17
CA TYR A 72 -10.04 -12.22 -4.01
C TYR A 72 -9.28 -10.98 -3.55
N TYR A 73 -8.70 -10.22 -4.48
CA TYR A 73 -8.03 -8.95 -4.15
C TYR A 73 -9.00 -7.96 -3.51
N GLY A 74 -10.20 -7.78 -4.06
CA GLY A 74 -11.24 -6.90 -3.52
C GLY A 74 -11.64 -7.28 -2.08
N ILE A 75 -11.87 -8.57 -1.82
CA ILE A 75 -12.15 -9.07 -0.46
C ILE A 75 -10.96 -8.82 0.48
N GLY A 76 -9.74 -9.08 0.01
CA GLY A 76 -8.50 -8.82 0.76
C GLY A 76 -8.37 -7.37 1.18
N SER A 77 -8.65 -6.43 0.26
CA SER A 77 -8.62 -5.00 0.51
C SER A 77 -9.65 -4.55 1.54
N VAL A 78 -10.87 -5.11 1.50
CA VAL A 78 -11.88 -4.87 2.54
C VAL A 78 -11.41 -5.37 3.90
N TYR A 79 -10.84 -6.58 3.99
CA TYR A 79 -10.29 -7.09 5.25
C TYR A 79 -9.10 -6.27 5.76
N TYR A 80 -8.22 -5.82 4.87
CA TYR A 80 -7.09 -4.98 5.24
C TYR A 80 -7.56 -3.67 5.87
N LYS A 81 -8.53 -3.00 5.26
CA LYS A 81 -9.13 -1.75 5.78
C LYS A 81 -9.77 -1.93 7.16
N ARG A 82 -10.30 -3.13 7.45
CA ARG A 82 -10.87 -3.51 8.75
C ARG A 82 -9.83 -3.91 9.80
N GLY A 83 -8.53 -3.88 9.48
CA GLY A 83 -7.47 -4.38 10.34
C GLY A 83 -7.45 -5.91 10.50
N GLN A 84 -8.17 -6.63 9.65
CA GLN A 84 -8.27 -8.09 9.67
C GLN A 84 -7.15 -8.71 8.81
N PHE A 85 -5.90 -8.47 9.23
CA PHE A 85 -4.71 -8.72 8.41
C PHE A 85 -4.48 -10.20 8.07
N THR A 86 -4.86 -11.12 8.95
CA THR A 86 -4.78 -12.57 8.66
C THR A 86 -5.69 -12.95 7.50
N GLN A 87 -6.92 -12.45 7.49
CA GLN A 87 -7.88 -12.67 6.41
C GLN A 87 -7.44 -11.96 5.12
N ALA A 88 -6.96 -10.72 5.23
CA ALA A 88 -6.42 -9.97 4.10
C ALA A 88 -5.27 -10.71 3.41
N LYS A 89 -4.26 -11.14 4.18
CA LYS A 89 -3.13 -11.93 3.70
C LYS A 89 -3.60 -13.16 2.93
N ASN A 90 -4.50 -13.96 3.51
CA ASN A 90 -5.01 -15.17 2.87
C ASN A 90 -5.70 -14.87 1.54
N MET A 91 -6.46 -13.78 1.45
CA MET A 91 -7.15 -13.38 0.21
C MET A 91 -6.17 -12.86 -0.85
N PHE A 92 -5.18 -12.05 -0.49
CA PHE A 92 -4.15 -11.61 -1.43
C PHE A 92 -3.30 -12.79 -1.95
N GLU A 93 -2.96 -13.76 -1.10
CA GLU A 93 -2.31 -15.00 -1.55
C GLU A 93 -3.18 -15.79 -2.54
N GLN A 94 -4.50 -15.83 -2.35
CA GLN A 94 -5.41 -16.46 -3.31
C GLN A 94 -5.45 -15.68 -4.63
N ALA A 95 -5.55 -14.35 -4.59
CA ALA A 95 -5.50 -13.52 -5.79
C ALA A 95 -4.24 -13.80 -6.62
N MET A 96 -3.08 -13.85 -5.97
CA MET A 96 -1.82 -14.18 -6.62
C MET A 96 -1.78 -15.61 -7.19
N ARG A 97 -2.27 -16.61 -6.42
CA ARG A 97 -2.39 -18.00 -6.91
C ARG A 97 -3.30 -18.12 -8.13
N LYS A 98 -4.31 -17.26 -8.23
CA LYS A 98 -5.25 -17.19 -9.36
C LYS A 98 -4.77 -16.29 -10.50
N GLY A 99 -3.54 -15.76 -10.42
CA GLY A 99 -2.85 -15.09 -11.54
C GLY A 99 -2.70 -13.58 -11.43
N LEU A 100 -3.18 -12.94 -10.35
CA LEU A 100 -2.94 -11.50 -10.13
C LEU A 100 -1.52 -11.27 -9.59
N GLN A 101 -0.59 -10.98 -10.49
CA GLN A 101 0.84 -10.78 -10.18
C GLN A 101 1.31 -9.36 -10.53
N ASP A 102 0.61 -8.35 -10.02
CA ASP A 102 0.97 -6.95 -10.18
C ASP A 102 1.56 -6.36 -8.89
N ALA A 103 2.14 -5.16 -9.00
CA ALA A 103 2.82 -4.49 -7.89
C ALA A 103 1.92 -4.30 -6.67
N ASP A 104 0.64 -3.95 -6.88
CA ASP A 104 -0.31 -3.67 -5.80
C ASP A 104 -0.67 -4.94 -5.02
N ALA A 105 -0.87 -6.09 -5.68
CA ALA A 105 -1.08 -7.37 -5.01
C ALA A 105 0.10 -7.78 -4.14
N PHE A 106 1.33 -7.64 -4.66
CA PHE A 106 2.56 -7.88 -3.90
C PHE A 106 2.68 -6.93 -2.71
N PHE A 107 2.44 -5.64 -2.93
CA PHE A 107 2.51 -4.61 -1.88
C PHE A 107 1.50 -4.89 -0.76
N MET A 108 0.23 -5.14 -1.08
CA MET A 108 -0.82 -5.38 -0.10
C MET A 108 -0.61 -6.66 0.70
N LEU A 109 -0.07 -7.71 0.09
CA LEU A 109 0.35 -8.92 0.81
C LEU A 109 1.52 -8.62 1.76
N GLY A 110 2.54 -7.91 1.28
CA GLY A 110 3.67 -7.45 2.10
C GLY A 110 3.22 -6.63 3.30
N MET A 111 2.36 -5.64 3.09
CA MET A 111 1.80 -4.79 4.15
C MET A 111 0.94 -5.58 5.13
N SER A 112 0.16 -6.56 4.65
CA SER A 112 -0.60 -7.46 5.55
C SER A 112 0.34 -8.24 6.48
N LEU A 113 1.49 -8.69 5.98
CA LEU A 113 2.51 -9.38 6.77
C LEU A 113 3.25 -8.45 7.74
N ILE A 114 3.52 -7.20 7.35
CA ILE A 114 4.08 -6.18 8.25
C ILE A 114 3.15 -5.95 9.44
N ASN A 115 1.85 -5.75 9.20
CA ASN A 115 0.87 -5.56 10.27
C ASN A 115 0.65 -6.80 11.16
N LEU A 116 1.10 -7.97 10.71
CA LEU A 116 1.13 -9.20 11.50
C LEU A 116 2.45 -9.41 12.25
N GLU A 117 3.35 -8.43 12.25
CA GLU A 117 4.69 -8.50 12.83
C GLU A 117 5.55 -9.62 12.21
N MET A 118 5.41 -9.82 10.88
CA MET A 118 6.14 -10.85 10.11
C MET A 118 7.05 -10.25 9.03
N PRO A 119 7.99 -9.34 9.36
CA PRO A 119 8.80 -8.62 8.37
C PRO A 119 9.66 -9.54 7.50
N ARG A 120 10.16 -10.67 8.05
CA ARG A 120 10.93 -11.66 7.27
C ARG A 120 10.13 -12.27 6.13
N LEU A 121 8.82 -12.48 6.34
CA LEU A 121 7.93 -13.00 5.30
C LEU A 121 7.45 -11.89 4.36
N ALA A 122 7.33 -10.65 4.83
CA ALA A 122 6.92 -9.51 4.02
C ALA A 122 7.98 -9.11 2.97
N LEU A 123 9.26 -9.17 3.34
CA LEU A 123 10.38 -8.69 2.54
C LEU A 123 10.34 -9.09 1.05
N PRO A 124 10.22 -10.38 0.66
CA PRO A 124 10.21 -10.75 -0.76
C PRO A 124 9.02 -10.17 -1.54
N TYR A 125 7.87 -9.97 -0.89
CA TYR A 125 6.72 -9.37 -1.54
C TYR A 125 6.89 -7.86 -1.74
N LEU A 126 7.40 -7.14 -0.74
CA LEU A 126 7.71 -5.71 -0.89
C LEU A 126 8.84 -5.47 -1.92
N GLN A 127 9.87 -6.32 -1.96
CA GLN A 127 10.90 -6.29 -2.99
C GLN A 127 10.30 -6.45 -4.38
N ARG A 128 9.40 -7.43 -4.57
CA ARG A 128 8.76 -7.67 -5.85
C ARG A 128 7.83 -6.53 -6.27
N ALA A 129 7.13 -5.91 -5.32
CA ALA A 129 6.30 -4.73 -5.59
C ALA A 129 7.15 -3.57 -6.14
N VAL A 130 8.29 -3.27 -5.48
CA VAL A 130 9.22 -2.23 -5.91
C VAL A 130 9.89 -2.56 -7.24
N GLU A 131 10.23 -3.82 -7.50
CA GLU A 131 10.79 -4.25 -8.80
C GLU A 131 9.80 -4.02 -9.95
N LEU A 132 8.51 -4.27 -9.73
CA LEU A 132 7.48 -4.07 -10.75
C LEU A 132 7.12 -2.61 -10.97
N LYS A 133 7.32 -1.75 -9.96
CA LYS A 133 6.96 -0.33 -10.00
C LYS A 133 7.97 0.50 -9.21
N GLU A 134 9.13 0.73 -9.82
CA GLU A 134 10.29 1.33 -9.16
C GLU A 134 10.10 2.79 -8.70
N ASN A 135 9.08 3.48 -9.23
CA ASN A 135 8.76 4.87 -8.92
C ASN A 135 7.61 5.03 -7.91
N ASP A 136 7.12 3.93 -7.34
CA ASP A 136 6.14 3.99 -6.26
C ASP A 136 6.82 4.38 -4.94
N VAL A 137 6.66 5.65 -4.56
CA VAL A 137 7.31 6.25 -3.38
C VAL A 137 6.97 5.49 -2.11
N GLU A 138 5.70 5.11 -1.94
CA GLU A 138 5.23 4.42 -0.74
C GLU A 138 5.80 3.00 -0.68
N ALA A 139 5.77 2.26 -1.79
CA ALA A 139 6.35 0.91 -1.82
C ALA A 139 7.86 0.91 -1.53
N VAL A 140 8.59 1.88 -2.09
CA VAL A 140 10.03 2.08 -1.85
C VAL A 140 10.28 2.41 -0.37
N PHE A 141 9.49 3.31 0.21
CA PHE A 141 9.61 3.70 1.61
C PHE A 141 9.31 2.53 2.58
N GLN A 142 8.21 1.80 2.34
CA GLN A 142 7.83 0.64 3.14
C GLN A 142 8.85 -0.50 3.06
N LEU A 143 9.50 -0.70 1.91
CA LEU A 143 10.61 -1.64 1.79
C LEU A 143 11.81 -1.19 2.65
N GLY A 144 12.14 0.10 2.67
CA GLY A 144 13.15 0.65 3.56
C GLY A 144 12.83 0.41 5.04
N LEU A 145 11.57 0.64 5.46
CA LEU A 145 11.11 0.34 6.82
C LEU A 145 11.19 -1.16 7.16
N CYS A 146 10.81 -2.03 6.23
CA CYS A 146 10.91 -3.48 6.40
C CYS A 146 12.36 -3.93 6.62
N LEU A 147 13.30 -3.43 5.82
CA LEU A 147 14.73 -3.70 5.95
C LEU A 147 15.28 -3.17 7.28
N ALA A 148 14.88 -1.98 7.70
CA ALA A 148 15.28 -1.40 8.99
C ALA A 148 14.80 -2.26 10.17
N HIS A 149 13.54 -2.76 10.13
CA HIS A 149 13.02 -3.69 11.15
C HIS A 149 13.84 -5.00 11.18
N LEU A 150 14.35 -5.44 10.03
CA LEU A 150 15.22 -6.61 9.95
C LEU A 150 16.69 -6.35 10.30
N GLU A 151 17.02 -5.15 10.79
CA GLU A 151 18.38 -4.70 11.11
C GLU A 151 19.33 -4.68 9.90
N LEU A 152 18.77 -4.68 8.68
CA LEU A 152 19.51 -4.52 7.42
C LEU A 152 19.66 -3.02 7.12
N VAL A 153 20.44 -2.35 7.99
CA VAL A 153 20.50 -0.88 8.08
C VAL A 153 21.10 -0.24 6.83
N ASP A 154 22.11 -0.86 6.23
CA ASP A 154 22.75 -0.32 5.03
C ASP A 154 21.82 -0.38 3.82
N GLU A 155 21.12 -1.50 3.64
CA GLU A 155 20.12 -1.64 2.58
C GLU A 155 18.92 -0.73 2.82
N ALA A 156 18.45 -0.59 4.06
CA ALA A 156 17.37 0.33 4.40
C ALA A 156 17.72 1.79 4.04
N MET A 157 18.98 2.19 4.27
CA MET A 157 19.49 3.51 3.93
C MET A 157 19.38 3.78 2.43
N ASP A 158 19.74 2.82 1.58
CA ASP A 158 19.65 2.97 0.12
C ASP A 158 18.20 3.21 -0.32
N TYR A 159 17.23 2.52 0.27
CA TYR A 159 15.81 2.72 -0.04
C TYR A 159 15.26 4.04 0.48
N PHE A 160 15.66 4.51 1.66
CA PHE A 160 15.27 5.85 2.12
C PHE A 160 15.89 6.95 1.26
N GLN A 161 17.14 6.78 0.80
CA GLN A 161 17.76 7.69 -0.18
C GLN A 161 16.99 7.68 -1.50
N LYS A 162 16.55 6.51 -1.99
CA LYS A 162 15.69 6.40 -3.17
C LYS A 162 14.33 7.09 -2.93
N THR A 163 13.72 6.96 -1.75
CA THR A 163 12.47 7.66 -1.40
C THR A 163 12.63 9.17 -1.55
N ILE A 164 13.69 9.78 -0.99
CA ILE A 164 13.88 11.24 -1.10
C ILE A 164 14.29 11.70 -2.51
N GLN A 165 14.84 10.81 -3.35
CA GLN A 165 15.08 11.10 -4.76
C GLN A 165 13.76 11.15 -5.56
N LEU A 166 12.83 10.26 -5.25
CA LEU A 166 11.51 10.21 -5.89
C LEU A 166 10.55 11.29 -5.36
N ASP A 167 10.59 11.53 -4.04
CA ASP A 167 9.85 12.58 -3.36
C ASP A 167 10.76 13.36 -2.40
N PRO A 168 11.35 14.48 -2.86
CA PRO A 168 12.19 15.35 -2.03
C PRO A 168 11.46 15.98 -0.83
N ARG A 169 10.14 15.85 -0.72
CA ARG A 169 9.32 16.35 0.40
C ARG A 169 8.85 15.24 1.34
N HIS A 170 9.48 14.07 1.33
CA HIS A 170 9.10 12.95 2.19
C HIS A 170 9.73 13.06 3.60
N ALA A 171 9.06 13.73 4.54
CA ALA A 171 9.59 14.00 5.89
C ALA A 171 10.05 12.74 6.64
N ASP A 172 9.28 11.65 6.58
CA ASP A 172 9.60 10.42 7.29
C ASP A 172 10.85 9.71 6.75
N ALA A 173 11.19 9.90 5.48
CA ALA A 173 12.39 9.29 4.90
C ALA A 173 13.64 10.04 5.39
N TYR A 174 13.58 11.37 5.45
CA TYR A 174 14.61 12.17 6.11
C TYR A 174 14.75 11.83 7.60
N TYR A 175 13.64 11.66 8.32
CA TYR A 175 13.70 11.22 9.72
C TYR A 175 14.44 9.88 9.85
N ASN A 176 14.07 8.86 9.07
CA ASN A 176 14.71 7.55 9.13
C ASN A 176 16.19 7.60 8.73
N LEU A 177 16.57 8.40 7.73
CA LEU A 177 17.98 8.67 7.41
C LEU A 177 18.71 9.30 8.59
N GLY A 178 18.09 10.29 9.27
CA GLY A 178 18.64 10.90 10.46
C GLY A 178 18.91 9.90 11.58
N VAL A 179 17.99 8.95 11.81
CA VAL A 179 18.17 7.84 12.75
C VAL A 179 19.37 6.96 12.36
N ILE A 180 19.48 6.60 11.08
CA ILE A 180 20.59 5.77 10.57
C ILE A 180 21.93 6.48 10.73
N TYR A 181 22.04 7.75 10.36
CA TYR A 181 23.28 8.51 10.52
C TYR A 181 23.65 8.70 12.00
N ALA A 182 22.66 8.86 12.88
CA ALA A 182 22.91 8.93 14.32
C ALA A 182 23.44 7.61 14.88
N TYR A 183 22.93 6.47 14.38
CA TYR A 183 23.44 5.13 14.70
C TYR A 183 24.87 4.93 14.20
N LYS A 184 25.21 5.46 13.02
CA LYS A 184 26.56 5.46 12.44
C LYS A 184 27.50 6.52 13.04
N GLU A 185 27.07 7.22 14.08
CA GLU A 185 27.79 8.31 14.75
C GLU A 185 28.14 9.52 13.86
N ASP A 186 27.53 9.64 12.68
CA ASP A 186 27.60 10.86 11.87
C ASP A 186 26.58 11.88 12.39
N ILE A 187 26.96 12.53 13.50
CA ILE A 187 26.10 13.45 14.24
C ILE A 187 25.67 14.65 13.39
N LYS A 188 26.56 15.12 12.50
CA LYS A 188 26.28 16.27 11.65
C LYS A 188 25.24 15.93 10.59
N THR A 189 25.44 14.85 9.84
CA THR A 189 24.48 14.46 8.80
C THR A 189 23.15 14.07 9.43
N ALA A 190 23.15 13.39 10.58
CA ALA A 190 21.93 13.09 11.34
C ALA A 190 21.14 14.36 11.69
N HIS A 191 21.81 15.39 12.23
CA HIS A 191 21.20 16.68 12.54
C HIS A 191 20.58 17.35 11.30
N ASP A 192 21.30 17.31 10.18
CA ASP A 192 20.84 17.93 8.94
C ASP A 192 19.59 17.21 8.39
N MET A 193 19.58 15.87 8.40
CA MET A 193 18.41 15.08 8.00
C MET A 193 17.19 15.35 8.90
N PHE A 194 17.37 15.39 10.22
CA PHE A 194 16.26 15.76 11.13
C PHE A 194 15.78 17.20 10.91
N SER A 195 16.68 18.12 10.56
CA SER A 195 16.32 19.50 10.24
C SER A 195 15.48 19.58 8.97
N THR A 196 15.87 18.88 7.91
CA THR A 196 15.09 18.82 6.67
C THR A 196 13.71 18.19 6.90
N ALA A 197 13.61 17.12 7.70
CA ALA A 197 12.32 16.55 8.08
C ALA A 197 11.39 17.58 8.74
N LEU A 198 11.93 18.43 9.63
CA LEU A 198 11.18 19.50 10.31
C LEU A 198 10.86 20.70 9.41
N GLU A 199 11.69 20.99 8.40
CA GLU A 199 11.38 22.02 7.40
C GLU A 199 10.17 21.60 6.53
N ILE A 200 10.09 20.31 6.20
CA ILE A 200 8.97 19.73 5.44
C ILE A 200 7.72 19.60 6.32
N GLN A 201 7.89 19.08 7.53
CA GLN A 201 6.82 18.82 8.50
C GLN A 201 7.20 19.38 9.87
N PRO A 202 6.84 20.63 10.19
CA PRO A 202 7.23 21.30 11.43
C PRO A 202 6.75 20.63 12.73
N ASP A 203 5.68 19.85 12.66
CA ASP A 203 5.10 19.10 13.78
C ASP A 203 5.62 17.66 13.91
N HIS A 204 6.66 17.28 13.15
CA HIS A 204 7.29 15.96 13.23
C HIS A 204 8.02 15.76 14.58
N LEU A 205 7.29 15.23 15.56
CA LEU A 205 7.76 15.12 16.94
C LEU A 205 9.08 14.33 17.06
N LEU A 206 9.18 13.19 16.35
CA LEU A 206 10.36 12.32 16.46
C LEU A 206 11.60 12.96 15.84
N ALA A 207 11.49 13.63 14.70
CA ALA A 207 12.59 14.41 14.13
C ALA A 207 13.00 15.57 15.06
N GLY A 208 12.03 16.24 15.69
CA GLY A 208 12.27 17.26 16.72
C GLY A 208 13.11 16.76 17.89
N TYR A 209 12.79 15.57 18.40
CA TYR A 209 13.58 14.94 19.46
C TYR A 209 14.96 14.52 18.97
N GLY A 210 15.05 13.87 17.80
CA GLY A 210 16.31 13.45 17.18
C GLY A 210 17.27 14.62 16.99
N LYS A 211 16.79 15.74 16.44
CA LYS A 211 17.58 16.96 16.25
C LYS A 211 18.17 17.49 17.56
N LYS A 212 17.35 17.65 18.60
CA LYS A 212 17.79 18.13 19.93
C LYS A 212 18.85 17.21 20.55
N MET A 213 18.77 15.90 20.32
CA MET A 213 19.81 14.98 20.77
C MET A 213 21.13 15.19 20.02
N MET A 214 21.08 15.42 18.72
CA MET A 214 22.30 15.70 17.92
C MET A 214 22.92 17.05 18.32
N GLU A 215 22.11 18.09 18.55
CA GLU A 215 22.58 19.40 19.02
C GLU A 215 23.37 19.31 20.33
N LYS A 216 22.90 18.50 21.29
CA LYS A 216 23.61 18.27 22.56
C LYS A 216 24.96 17.57 22.34
N LYS A 217 25.03 16.62 21.40
CA LYS A 217 26.27 15.90 21.07
C LYS A 217 27.29 16.80 20.37
N LEU A 218 26.86 17.76 19.55
CA LEU A 218 27.74 18.71 18.86
C LEU A 218 28.36 19.76 19.80
N GLN A 219 27.81 19.93 21.01
CA GLN A 219 28.30 20.86 22.02
C GLN A 219 29.30 20.23 23.02
N GLN A 220 29.56 18.92 22.90
CA GLN A 220 30.51 18.16 23.72
C GLN A 220 31.82 17.94 22.96
#